data_AF-A0A0F8VTA1-F1
#
_entry.id   AF-A0A0F8VTA1-F1
#
_cell.length_a   1.000
_cell.length_b   1.000
_cell.length_c   1.000
_cell.angle_alpha   90.00
_cell.angle_beta   90.00
_cell.angle_gamma   90.00
#
_symmetry.space_group_name_H-M   'P 1'
#
loop_
_entity.id
_entity.type
_entity.pdbx_description
1 polymer ?
#
loop_
_entity_poly.entity_id
_entity_poly.type
_entity_poly.pdbx_seq_one_letter_code
_entity_poly.pdbx_strand_id
1 'polypeptide(L)'
;TAVRQISEIKNNVINGGMEFKKVYALGTLKYKIPFKSSLDYYSGQIKFGAGIGFYQSTTLTIVHNNRTTDLHSEYVVDYEPALGYHTTVEFETFMPNDWALSIGARISFVDFKADSTQSSGIFVGNNSIIDKTSFDEMDGSGIDLLISLGKYFW
;
A
#
# COMPACT_ATOMS: atom_id res chain seq x y z
N THR A 1 6.28 -8.08 0.28
CA THR A 1 6.71 -6.73 -0.13
C THR A 1 6.11 -5.73 0.84
N ALA A 2 6.92 -4.91 1.51
CA ALA A 2 6.42 -3.84 2.37
C ALA A 2 6.10 -2.61 1.50
N VAL A 3 4.91 -2.03 1.67
CA VAL A 3 4.51 -0.78 1.00
C VAL A 3 4.50 0.33 2.05
N ARG A 4 5.15 1.45 1.73
CA ARG A 4 5.31 2.63 2.61
C ARG A 4 4.66 3.84 1.93
N GLN A 5 3.70 4.47 2.58
CA GLN A 5 3.11 5.74 2.15
C GLN A 5 3.47 6.83 3.15
N ILE A 6 3.95 7.99 2.67
CA ILE A 6 4.34 9.14 3.50
C ILE A 6 3.56 10.36 3.02
N SER A 7 2.88 11.06 3.93
CA SER A 7 2.25 12.37 3.68
C SER A 7 2.88 13.40 4.60
N GLU A 8 3.36 14.52 4.04
CA GLU A 8 3.90 15.66 4.81
C GLU A 8 2.94 16.86 4.74
N ILE A 9 2.50 17.36 5.89
CA ILE A 9 1.76 18.63 6.00
C ILE A 9 2.76 19.70 6.42
N LYS A 10 3.11 20.60 5.48
CA LYS A 10 3.93 21.79 5.74
C LYS A 10 3.03 23.01 5.93
N ASN A 11 2.71 23.34 7.17
CA ASN A 11 2.31 24.69 7.56
C ASN A 11 3.33 25.22 8.59
N ASN A 12 3.76 26.47 8.41
CA ASN A 12 5.04 27.06 8.85
C ASN A 12 5.46 27.00 10.34
N VAL A 13 4.80 26.24 11.22
CA VAL A 13 5.21 26.10 12.64
C VAL A 13 5.16 24.64 13.13
N ILE A 14 4.37 23.76 12.50
CA ILE A 14 4.21 22.36 12.91
C ILE A 14 4.29 21.49 11.64
N ASN A 15 5.34 20.66 11.55
CA ASN A 15 5.43 19.65 10.49
C ASN A 15 4.80 18.35 11.00
N GLY A 16 3.74 17.91 10.34
CA GLY A 16 3.12 16.61 10.55
C GLY A 16 3.52 15.64 9.45
N GLY A 17 3.93 14.43 9.82
CA GLY A 17 4.18 13.31 8.92
C GLY A 17 3.27 12.15 9.28
N MET A 18 2.60 11.56 8.30
CA MET A 18 1.87 10.30 8.48
C MET A 18 2.53 9.23 7.63
N GLU A 19 2.85 8.10 8.26
CA GLU A 19 3.45 6.94 7.62
C GLU A 19 2.59 5.71 7.84
N PHE A 20 2.18 5.06 6.75
CA PHE A 20 1.44 3.81 6.81
C PHE A 20 2.28 2.66 6.24
N LYS A 21 2.45 1.60 7.03
CA LYS A 21 3.20 0.39 6.68
C LYS A 21 2.28 -0.83 6.73
N LYS A 22 2.39 -1.68 5.71
CA LYS A 22 1.66 -2.95 5.62
C LYS A 22 2.56 -4.11 5.19
N VAL A 23 2.44 -5.24 5.88
CA VAL A 23 3.01 -6.54 5.51
C VAL A 23 1.87 -7.48 5.16
N TYR A 24 1.91 -8.03 3.95
CA TYR A 24 0.80 -8.83 3.43
C TYR A 24 1.27 -9.98 2.54
N ALA A 25 0.42 -11.01 2.48
CA ALA A 25 0.51 -12.14 1.56
C ALA A 25 -0.75 -12.19 0.71
N LEU A 26 -0.60 -12.28 -0.62
CA LEU A 26 -1.73 -12.25 -1.56
C LEU A 26 -1.78 -13.53 -2.37
N GLY A 27 -2.96 -14.14 -2.45
CA GLY A 27 -3.29 -15.18 -3.41
C GLY A 27 -4.15 -14.58 -4.53
N THR A 28 -3.74 -14.74 -5.79
CA THR A 28 -4.47 -14.17 -6.94
C THR A 28 -4.70 -15.24 -8.00
N LEU A 29 -5.95 -15.45 -8.39
CA LEU A 29 -6.29 -16.21 -9.59
C LEU A 29 -6.28 -15.26 -10.78
N LYS A 30 -5.61 -15.65 -11.87
CA LYS A 30 -5.49 -14.83 -13.08
C LYS A 30 -5.98 -15.57 -14.32
N TYR A 31 -6.91 -14.95 -15.04
CA TYR A 31 -7.30 -15.31 -16.39
C TYR A 31 -6.43 -14.56 -17.40
N LYS A 32 -5.91 -15.27 -18.41
CA LYS A 32 -4.94 -14.73 -19.37
C LYS A 32 -5.53 -14.79 -20.78
N ILE A 33 -5.52 -13.64 -21.47
CA ILE A 33 -5.95 -13.50 -22.86
C ILE A 33 -4.71 -13.24 -23.71
N PRO A 34 -4.20 -14.24 -24.44
CA PRO A 34 -3.06 -14.05 -25.33
C PRO A 34 -3.49 -13.26 -26.58
N PHE A 35 -2.61 -12.39 -27.06
CA PHE A 35 -2.76 -11.75 -28.38
C PHE A 35 -1.50 -11.98 -29.20
N LYS A 36 -1.70 -12.23 -30.50
CA LYS A 36 -0.60 -12.48 -31.44
C LYS A 36 0.15 -11.19 -31.73
N SER A 37 1.44 -11.31 -32.02
CA SER A 37 2.22 -10.16 -32.49
C SER A 37 1.63 -9.61 -33.78
N SER A 38 1.58 -8.29 -33.90
CA SER A 38 1.38 -7.61 -35.18
C SER A 38 2.67 -6.89 -35.57
N LEU A 39 2.77 -6.35 -36.79
CA LEU A 39 4.01 -5.76 -37.32
C LEU A 39 4.65 -4.70 -36.40
N ASP A 40 3.89 -4.10 -35.48
CA ASP A 40 4.34 -3.03 -34.59
C ASP A 40 4.43 -3.42 -33.11
N TYR A 41 4.01 -4.64 -32.73
CA TYR A 41 3.91 -5.05 -31.32
C TYR A 41 4.47 -6.46 -31.09
N TYR A 42 5.34 -6.58 -30.08
CA TYR A 42 5.70 -7.87 -29.50
C TYR A 42 4.44 -8.62 -29.04
N SER A 43 4.43 -9.95 -29.18
CA SER A 43 3.35 -10.78 -28.65
C SER A 43 3.20 -10.54 -27.14
N GLY A 44 1.98 -10.70 -26.62
CA GLY A 44 1.73 -10.45 -25.20
C GLY A 44 0.44 -11.08 -24.72
N GLN A 45 0.05 -10.69 -23.50
CA GLN A 45 -1.22 -11.09 -22.92
C GLN A 45 -1.79 -10.02 -21.99
N ILE A 46 -3.11 -9.94 -21.96
CA ILE A 46 -3.85 -9.19 -20.93
C ILE A 46 -4.25 -10.20 -19.86
N LYS A 47 -4.02 -9.84 -18.59
CA LYS A 47 -4.37 -10.66 -17.43
C LYS A 47 -5.39 -9.92 -16.59
N PHE A 48 -6.51 -10.59 -16.30
CA PHE A 48 -7.47 -10.16 -15.31
C PHE A 48 -7.34 -11.08 -14.11
N GLY A 49 -7.31 -10.51 -12.91
CA GLY A 49 -7.18 -11.30 -11.70
C GLY A 49 -8.11 -10.83 -10.59
N ALA A 50 -8.46 -11.77 -9.74
CA ALA A 50 -9.15 -11.54 -8.49
C ALA A 50 -8.52 -12.43 -7.43
N GLY A 51 -8.49 -11.95 -6.19
CA GLY A 51 -7.76 -12.63 -5.14
C GLY A 51 -8.16 -12.19 -3.75
N ILE A 52 -7.54 -12.87 -2.79
CA ILE A 52 -7.64 -12.58 -1.36
C ILE A 52 -6.25 -12.22 -0.84
N GLY A 53 -6.23 -11.35 0.16
CA GLY A 53 -5.02 -10.91 0.85
C GLY A 53 -5.14 -11.10 2.34
N PHE A 54 -4.08 -11.61 2.95
CA PHE A 54 -3.89 -11.62 4.40
C PHE A 54 -2.87 -10.55 4.77
N TYR A 55 -3.27 -9.61 5.60
CA TYR A 55 -2.49 -8.46 6.03
C TYR A 55 -2.12 -8.68 7.49
N GLN A 56 -0.88 -9.12 7.74
CA GLN A 56 -0.49 -9.65 9.05
C GLN A 56 -0.01 -8.57 10.02
N SER A 57 0.66 -7.54 9.51
CA SER A 57 1.24 -6.49 10.34
C SER A 57 1.08 -5.17 9.62
N THR A 58 0.23 -4.33 10.21
CA THR A 58 -0.14 -3.03 9.66
C THR A 58 0.01 -1.99 10.76
N THR A 59 0.77 -0.93 10.48
CA THR A 59 1.07 0.12 11.45
C THR A 59 0.90 1.49 10.80
N LEU A 60 0.19 2.39 11.48
CA LEU A 60 0.15 3.81 11.18
C LEU A 60 0.98 4.57 12.20
N THR A 61 1.95 5.36 11.72
CA THR A 61 2.78 6.23 12.54
C THR A 61 2.49 7.67 12.17
N ILE A 62 2.08 8.47 13.15
CA ILE A 62 1.83 9.90 13.00
C ILE A 62 2.87 10.65 13.83
N VAL A 63 3.71 11.43 13.15
CA VAL A 63 4.78 12.21 13.78
C VAL A 63 4.43 13.69 13.69
N HIS A 64 4.49 14.40 14.80
CA HIS A 64 4.43 15.85 14.82
C HIS A 64 5.72 16.42 15.39
N ASN A 65 6.31 17.33 14.62
CA ASN A 65 7.52 18.06 14.99
C ASN A 65 7.22 19.56 15.03
N ASN A 66 7.46 20.18 16.18
CA ASN A 66 7.48 21.64 16.29
C ASN A 66 8.91 22.13 16.06
N ARG A 67 9.14 22.82 14.94
CA ARG A 67 10.47 23.32 14.56
C ARG A 67 10.96 24.49 15.42
N THR A 68 10.08 25.13 16.19
CA THR A 68 10.42 26.29 17.02
C THR A 68 10.87 25.87 18.41
N THR A 69 10.39 24.73 18.91
CA THR A 69 10.66 24.25 20.27
C THR A 69 11.45 22.93 20.32
N ASP A 70 11.82 22.38 19.15
CA ASP A 70 12.39 21.03 18.99
C ASP A 70 11.59 19.91 19.66
N LEU A 71 10.31 20.17 19.95
CA LEU A 71 9.43 19.19 20.56
C LEU A 71 8.97 18.17 19.51
N HIS A 72 9.17 16.90 19.85
CA HIS A 72 8.76 15.75 19.05
C HIS A 72 7.59 15.03 19.73
N SER A 73 6.67 14.55 18.90
CA SER A 73 5.61 13.64 19.35
C SER A 73 5.29 12.63 18.29
N GLU A 74 4.95 11.43 18.75
CA GLU A 74 4.69 10.27 17.92
C GLU A 74 3.43 9.56 18.45
N TYR A 75 2.54 9.23 17.53
CA TYR A 75 1.37 8.40 17.77
C TYR A 75 1.40 7.23 16.81
N VAL A 76 1.48 6.02 17.36
CA VAL A 76 1.55 4.77 16.61
C VAL A 76 0.27 4.00 16.86
N VAL A 77 -0.34 3.51 15.78
CA VAL A 77 -1.50 2.61 15.82
C VAL A 77 -1.08 1.32 15.12
N ASP A 78 -1.05 0.23 15.88
CA ASP A 78 -0.89 -1.11 15.34
C ASP A 78 -2.28 -1.71 15.12
N TYR A 79 -2.51 -2.23 13.92
CA TYR A 79 -3.78 -2.81 13.53
C TYR A 79 -3.74 -4.34 13.60
N GLU A 80 -4.88 -4.93 13.92
CA GLU A 80 -5.09 -6.38 13.90
C GLU A 80 -4.85 -6.95 12.49
N PRO A 81 -4.48 -8.24 12.40
CA PRO A 81 -4.43 -8.92 11.12
C PRO A 81 -5.79 -8.87 10.39
N ALA A 82 -5.77 -8.42 9.14
CA ALA A 82 -6.98 -8.24 8.34
C ALA A 82 -6.99 -9.15 7.11
N LEU A 83 -8.21 -9.50 6.67
CA LEU A 83 -8.44 -10.13 5.37
C LEU A 83 -9.03 -9.09 4.43
N GLY A 84 -8.51 -9.07 3.20
CA GLY A 84 -9.00 -8.21 2.14
C GLY A 84 -9.19 -8.97 0.85
N TYR A 85 -9.85 -8.33 -0.10
CA TYR A 85 -9.98 -8.83 -1.46
C TYR A 85 -9.40 -7.81 -2.43
N HIS A 86 -8.93 -8.29 -3.57
CA HIS A 86 -8.35 -7.42 -4.58
C HIS A 86 -8.64 -7.90 -5.99
N THR A 87 -8.64 -6.96 -6.92
CA THR A 87 -8.71 -7.22 -8.35
C THR A 87 -7.47 -6.65 -9.03
N THR A 88 -7.04 -7.29 -10.11
CA THR A 88 -5.85 -6.87 -10.88
C THR A 88 -6.17 -6.83 -12.36
N VAL A 89 -5.63 -5.83 -13.05
CA VAL A 89 -5.52 -5.82 -14.50
C VAL A 89 -4.07 -5.60 -14.88
N GLU A 90 -3.52 -6.47 -15.72
CA GLU A 90 -2.11 -6.41 -16.12
C GLU A 90 -2.00 -6.60 -17.63
N PHE A 91 -1.21 -5.75 -18.26
CA PHE A 91 -0.69 -5.95 -19.61
C PHE A 91 0.71 -6.54 -19.49
N GLU A 92 0.98 -7.63 -20.20
CA GLU A 92 2.30 -8.24 -20.30
C GLU A 92 2.74 -8.33 -21.75
N THR A 93 3.98 -7.93 -22.02
CA THR A 93 4.63 -8.04 -23.33
C THR A 93 5.81 -9.01 -23.23
N PHE A 94 5.94 -9.90 -24.21
CA PHE A 94 7.05 -10.85 -24.31
C PHE A 94 8.20 -10.23 -25.09
N MET A 95 9.34 -10.12 -24.45
CA MET A 95 10.58 -9.60 -25.02
C MET A 95 11.47 -10.74 -25.53
N PRO A 96 12.45 -10.44 -26.40
CA PRO A 96 13.46 -11.41 -26.80
C PRO A 96 14.18 -12.05 -25.59
N ASN A 97 14.72 -13.26 -25.78
CA ASN A 97 15.40 -14.03 -24.73
C ASN A 97 14.50 -14.37 -23.51
N ASP A 98 13.21 -14.57 -23.78
CA ASP A 98 12.25 -15.18 -22.86
C ASP A 98 11.93 -14.26 -21.67
N TRP A 99 12.19 -12.97 -21.84
CA TRP A 99 11.83 -11.96 -20.87
C TRP A 99 10.39 -11.53 -21.07
N ALA A 100 9.77 -11.02 -20.02
CA ALA A 100 8.50 -10.33 -20.12
C ALA A 100 8.48 -9.13 -19.20
N LEU A 101 7.93 -8.04 -19.71
CA LEU A 101 7.60 -6.86 -18.91
C LEU A 101 6.09 -6.85 -18.73
N SER A 102 5.65 -6.63 -17.50
CA SER A 102 4.24 -6.42 -17.22
C SER A 102 4.02 -5.14 -16.44
N ILE A 103 3.03 -4.38 -16.89
CA ILE A 103 2.49 -3.19 -16.22
C ILE A 103 1.01 -3.44 -15.91
N GLY A 104 0.56 -3.01 -14.75
CA GLY A 104 -0.82 -3.21 -14.35
C GLY A 104 -1.20 -2.39 -13.14
N ALA A 105 -2.44 -2.58 -12.71
CA ALA A 105 -2.97 -1.98 -11.50
C ALA A 105 -3.64 -3.06 -10.65
N ARG A 106 -3.53 -2.90 -9.33
CA ARG A 106 -4.28 -3.66 -8.34
C ARG A 106 -5.18 -2.72 -7.57
N ILE A 107 -6.45 -3.05 -7.46
CA ILE A 107 -7.39 -2.37 -6.55
C ILE A 107 -7.62 -3.32 -5.39
N SER A 108 -7.34 -2.86 -4.18
CA SER A 108 -7.51 -3.65 -2.95
C SER A 108 -8.61 -3.03 -2.09
N PHE A 109 -9.34 -3.88 -1.39
CA PHE A 109 -10.35 -3.51 -0.42
C PHE A 109 -10.03 -4.26 0.88
N VAL A 110 -9.76 -3.50 1.93
CA VAL A 110 -9.39 -4.06 3.24
C VAL A 110 -9.71 -3.04 4.32
N ASP A 111 -10.39 -3.49 5.36
CA ASP A 111 -10.67 -2.70 6.55
C ASP A 111 -9.77 -3.17 7.69
N PHE A 112 -9.14 -2.22 8.38
CA PHE A 112 -8.27 -2.48 9.51
C PHE A 112 -8.93 -2.03 10.82
N LYS A 113 -8.69 -2.79 11.89
CA LYS A 113 -9.12 -2.47 13.25
C LYS A 113 -7.92 -2.29 14.15
N ALA A 114 -7.92 -1.27 14.99
CA ALA A 114 -6.82 -1.00 15.89
C ALA A 114 -6.70 -2.11 16.94
N ASP A 115 -5.51 -2.67 17.09
CA ASP A 115 -5.13 -3.63 18.14
C ASP A 115 -4.53 -2.89 19.33
N SER A 116 -3.56 -2.01 19.07
CA SER A 116 -2.90 -1.24 20.10
C SER A 116 -2.50 0.17 19.65
N THR A 117 -2.38 1.07 20.61
CA THR A 117 -1.94 2.43 20.39
C THR A 117 -0.78 2.77 21.32
N GLN A 118 0.25 3.41 20.77
CA GLN A 118 1.39 3.90 21.52
C GLN A 118 1.53 5.40 21.28
N SER A 119 1.69 6.16 22.35
CA SER A 119 1.84 7.62 22.27
C SER A 119 3.05 8.09 23.05
N SER A 120 3.85 8.95 22.43
CA SER A 120 5.01 9.59 23.06
C SER A 120 5.03 11.09 22.74
N GLY A 121 5.39 11.91 23.72
CA GLY A 121 5.55 13.35 23.55
C GLY A 121 4.35 14.21 23.94
N ILE A 122 4.59 15.52 23.98
CA ILE A 122 3.73 16.50 24.68
C ILE A 122 2.45 16.84 23.90
N PHE A 123 2.44 16.62 22.59
CA PHE A 123 1.30 16.96 21.72
C PHE A 123 0.24 15.85 21.61
N VAL A 124 0.52 14.61 22.03
CA VAL A 124 -0.39 13.45 21.88
C VAL A 124 -1.48 13.39 22.95
N GLY A 125 -1.35 14.18 24.01
CA GLY A 125 -2.38 14.34 25.06
C GLY A 125 -3.51 15.29 24.66
N ASN A 126 -3.36 16.04 23.57
CA ASN A 126 -4.38 16.99 23.13
C ASN A 126 -5.22 16.38 22.00
N ASN A 127 -6.44 15.93 22.34
CA ASN A 127 -7.40 15.42 21.36
C ASN A 127 -7.81 16.45 20.29
N SER A 128 -7.50 17.74 20.49
CA SER A 128 -7.68 18.78 19.47
C SER A 128 -6.64 18.71 18.34
N ILE A 129 -5.55 17.96 18.54
CA ILE A 129 -4.45 17.82 17.57
C ILE A 129 -4.54 16.46 16.86
N ILE A 130 -4.84 15.39 17.61
CA ILE A 130 -5.04 14.04 17.06
C ILE A 130 -6.36 13.50 17.62
N ASP A 131 -7.36 13.35 16.76
CA ASP A 131 -8.57 12.61 17.10
C ASP A 131 -8.25 11.11 17.07
N LYS A 132 -8.07 10.53 18.24
CA LYS A 132 -7.69 9.11 18.39
C LYS A 132 -8.79 8.15 17.90
N THR A 133 -10.06 8.55 18.04
CA THR A 133 -11.20 7.71 17.62
C THR A 133 -11.32 7.57 16.11
N SER A 134 -10.74 8.52 15.37
CA SER A 134 -10.64 8.44 13.91
C SER A 134 -9.70 7.32 13.40
N PHE A 135 -8.96 6.64 14.30
CA PHE A 135 -8.01 5.59 13.93
C PHE A 135 -8.37 4.20 14.50
N ASP A 136 -9.52 4.06 15.16
CA ASP A 136 -9.99 2.76 15.67
C ASP A 136 -10.36 1.81 14.52
N GLU A 137 -10.94 2.35 13.46
CA GLU A 137 -11.19 1.66 12.19
C GLU A 137 -10.57 2.48 11.05
N MET A 138 -9.88 1.81 10.13
CA MET A 138 -9.23 2.47 8.99
C MET A 138 -9.51 1.72 7.69
N ASP A 139 -10.08 2.43 6.72
CA ASP A 139 -10.20 1.94 5.34
C ASP A 139 -8.82 1.92 4.69
N GLY A 140 -8.30 0.72 4.46
CA GLY A 140 -7.02 0.47 3.80
C GLY A 140 -7.14 0.21 2.31
N SER A 141 -8.32 0.44 1.73
CA SER A 141 -8.56 0.29 0.30
C SER A 141 -7.68 1.24 -0.51
N GLY A 142 -7.23 0.77 -1.67
CA GLY A 142 -6.29 1.56 -2.46
C GLY A 142 -5.92 0.94 -3.80
N ILE A 143 -5.22 1.73 -4.60
CA ILE A 143 -4.75 1.37 -5.93
C ILE A 143 -3.23 1.29 -5.90
N ASP A 144 -2.69 0.12 -6.24
CA ASP A 144 -1.25 -0.10 -6.39
C ASP A 144 -0.91 -0.23 -7.88
N LEU A 145 0.14 0.46 -8.33
CA LEU A 145 0.74 0.23 -9.65
C LEU A 145 1.63 -1.00 -9.59
N LEU A 146 1.42 -1.94 -10.52
CA LEU A 146 2.20 -3.14 -10.67
C LEU A 146 3.17 -2.97 -11.84
N ILE A 147 4.47 -3.08 -11.57
CA ILE A 147 5.50 -3.16 -12.60
C ILE A 147 6.33 -4.39 -12.28
N SER A 148 6.46 -5.30 -13.24
CA SER A 148 7.22 -6.54 -13.06
C SER A 148 8.01 -6.90 -14.30
N LEU A 149 9.19 -7.46 -14.07
CA LEU A 149 10.05 -8.03 -15.08
C LEU A 149 10.22 -9.52 -14.76
N GLY A 150 9.81 -10.39 -15.67
CA GLY A 150 9.87 -11.83 -15.53
C GLY A 150 10.80 -12.46 -16.56
N LYS A 151 11.39 -13.60 -16.23
CA LYS A 151 12.07 -14.48 -17.17
C LYS A 151 11.36 -15.84 -17.20
N TYR A 152 11.03 -16.30 -18.39
CA TYR A 152 10.49 -17.63 -18.61
C TYR A 152 11.65 -18.62 -18.74
N PHE A 153 11.51 -19.75 -18.05
CA PHE A 153 12.43 -20.88 -18.11
C PHE A 153 11.62 -22.05 -18.64
N TRP A 154 11.65 -22.24 -19.94
CA TRP A 154 11.10 -23.41 -20.61
C TRP A 154 12.17 -24.48 -20.78
#